data_AF-A0AAQ3MDI9-F1
#
_entry.id   AF-A0AAQ3MDI9-F1
#
_cell.length_a   1.000
_cell.length_b   1.000
_cell.length_c   1.000
_cell.angle_alpha   90.00
_cell.angle_beta   90.00
_cell.angle_gamma   90.00
#
_symmetry.space_group_name_H-M   'P 1'
#
loop_
_entity.id
_entity.type
_entity.pdbx_description
1 polymer ?
#
loop_
_entity_poly.entity_id
_entity_poly.type
_entity_poly.pdbx_seq_one_letter_code
_entity_poly.pdbx_strand_id
1 'polypeptide(L)'
;MPFETNLRNTCVFLAIFILAFFPSAFQVILKPLLFPLGLITGSDFSSALQAFLPTCGCCPPASCSTTSTSNAIAKTSNSASEPSNTMSWFQKQFALPPKSRGSYLITSDVENALPEIKNYKVGILHLFLQHTSAALSLNENWDEDVREDMSDALDRIAPEDRKGGLYRHDAEGPDDMPAHIKSALVGASVTVPITNGRLNTGTWQGIWYLEFRASRHSRKVVATIQGEKV
;
A
#
# COMPACT_ATOMS: atom_id res chain seq x y z
N MET A 1 -2.89 8.94 42.31
CA MET A 1 -1.93 10.06 42.29
C MET A 1 -2.37 11.02 41.19
N PRO A 2 -2.73 12.27 41.48
CA PRO A 2 -3.07 13.21 40.42
C PRO A 2 -1.79 13.62 39.69
N PHE A 3 -1.82 13.51 38.36
CA PHE A 3 -0.79 14.07 37.48
C PHE A 3 -0.83 15.59 37.62
N GLU A 4 0.15 16.19 38.29
CA GLU A 4 0.42 17.61 38.09
C GLU A 4 0.95 17.79 36.67
N THR A 5 0.07 18.19 35.76
CA THR A 5 0.45 18.68 34.44
C THR A 5 1.18 20.00 34.64
N ASN A 6 2.51 19.94 34.59
CA ASN A 6 3.36 21.11 34.61
C ASN A 6 2.96 22.02 33.44
N LEU A 7 2.38 23.19 33.74
CA LEU A 7 1.84 24.15 32.76
C LEU A 7 2.83 24.43 31.61
N ARG A 8 4.13 24.41 31.93
CA ARG A 8 5.22 24.58 30.96
C ARG A 8 5.27 23.46 29.94
N ASN A 9 5.07 22.20 30.33
CA ASN A 9 5.08 21.05 29.43
C ASN A 9 3.85 21.05 28.52
N THR A 10 2.68 21.44 29.04
CA THR A 10 1.46 21.60 28.24
C THR A 10 1.62 22.69 27.19
N CYS A 11 2.22 23.82 27.55
CA CYS A 11 2.47 24.92 26.60
C CYS A 11 3.46 24.53 25.50
N VAL A 12 4.52 23.79 25.82
CA VAL A 12 5.50 23.30 24.83
C VAL A 12 4.84 22.30 23.87
N PHE A 13 4.02 21.38 24.38
CA PHE A 13 3.34 20.39 23.53
C PHE A 13 2.33 21.04 22.58
N LEU A 14 1.55 22.01 23.06
CA LEU A 14 0.64 22.80 22.22
C LEU A 14 1.38 23.61 21.15
N ALA A 15 2.53 24.21 21.49
CA ALA A 15 3.34 24.95 20.53
C ALA A 15 3.88 24.04 19.41
N ILE A 16 4.40 22.85 19.75
CA ILE A 16 4.87 21.88 18.76
C ILE A 16 3.71 21.38 17.88
N PHE A 17 2.55 21.10 18.48
CA PHE A 17 1.37 20.62 17.76
C PHE A 17 0.82 21.66 16.78
N ILE A 18 0.73 22.93 17.19
CA ILE A 18 0.28 24.02 16.32
C ILE A 18 1.27 24.24 15.16
N LEU A 19 2.58 24.19 15.42
CA LEU A 19 3.60 24.32 14.38
C LEU A 19 3.57 23.17 13.36
N ALA A 20 3.30 21.94 13.82
CA ALA A 20 3.28 20.76 12.96
C ALA A 20 2.04 20.68 12.06
N PHE A 21 0.88 21.14 12.55
CA PHE A 21 -0.41 20.93 11.86
C PHE A 21 -1.02 22.20 11.26
N PHE A 22 -0.55 23.39 11.66
CA PHE A 22 -1.05 24.68 11.17
C PHE A 22 0.11 25.62 10.81
N PRO A 23 0.90 25.31 9.77
CA PRO A 23 2.08 26.11 9.38
C PRO A 23 1.73 27.57 9.04
N SER A 24 0.50 27.84 8.60
CA SER A 24 0.00 29.19 8.33
C SER A 24 -0.31 30.00 9.59
N ALA A 25 -0.58 29.35 10.74
CA ALA A 25 -0.86 30.03 12.01
C ALA A 25 0.40 30.71 12.58
N PHE A 26 1.59 30.20 12.25
CA PHE A 26 2.88 30.82 12.58
C PHE A 26 2.98 32.26 12.06
N GLN A 27 2.49 32.51 10.84
CA GLN A 27 2.55 33.81 10.18
C GLN A 27 1.61 34.85 10.81
N VAL A 28 0.55 34.41 11.50
CA VAL A 28 -0.45 35.30 12.11
C VAL A 28 -0.16 35.54 13.58
N ILE A 29 0.31 34.53 14.31
CA ILE A 29 0.50 34.60 15.77
C ILE A 29 1.93 35.01 16.15
N LEU A 30 2.96 34.47 15.48
CA LEU A 30 4.35 34.67 15.91
C LEU A 30 5.03 35.88 15.25
N LYS A 31 4.58 36.24 14.04
CA LYS A 31 5.11 37.36 13.25
C LYS A 31 4.98 38.73 13.95
N PRO A 32 3.85 39.06 14.64
CA PRO A 32 3.74 40.29 15.42
C PRO A 32 4.60 40.29 16.68
N LEU A 33 4.91 39.10 17.22
CA LEU A 33 5.66 38.92 18.46
C LEU A 33 7.19 39.02 18.25
N LEU A 34 7.67 38.63 17.05
CA LEU A 34 9.09 38.66 16.68
C LEU A 34 9.52 39.93 15.92
N PHE A 35 8.56 40.74 15.47
CA PHE A 35 8.85 42.01 14.77
C PHE A 35 9.61 43.06 15.61
N PRO A 36 9.42 43.20 16.93
CA PRO A 36 10.19 44.18 17.71
C PRO A 36 11.61 43.71 18.08
N LEU A 37 12.01 42.50 17.69
CA LEU A 37 13.33 41.92 17.98
C LEU A 37 14.33 41.96 16.80
N GLY A 38 13.96 42.58 15.67
CA GLY A 38 14.90 42.89 14.58
C GLY A 38 15.55 41.69 13.87
N LEU A 39 15.05 40.48 14.06
CA LEU A 39 15.69 39.24 13.57
C LEU A 39 15.25 38.78 12.17
N ILE A 40 14.33 39.49 11.50
CA ILE A 40 13.92 39.17 10.12
C ILE A 40 13.66 40.48 9.33
N THR A 41 14.55 40.81 8.39
CA THR A 41 14.30 41.84 7.37
C THR A 41 13.49 41.23 6.23
N GLY A 42 12.41 41.91 5.82
CA GLY A 42 11.31 41.37 5.01
C GLY A 42 11.58 41.11 3.52
N SER A 43 12.72 40.55 3.12
CA SER A 43 13.02 40.21 1.72
C SER A 43 13.13 38.71 1.40
N ASP A 44 13.23 37.82 2.38
CA ASP A 44 13.79 36.48 2.11
C ASP A 44 12.77 35.35 1.94
N PHE A 45 11.50 35.64 1.66
CA PHE A 45 10.49 34.58 1.47
C PHE A 45 9.68 34.64 0.17
N SER A 46 9.95 35.59 -0.73
CA SER A 46 9.20 35.70 -2.00
C SER A 46 9.90 35.04 -3.20
N SER A 47 11.11 34.49 -3.06
CA SER A 47 11.89 33.95 -4.18
C SER A 47 11.94 32.42 -4.27
N ALA A 48 11.28 31.68 -3.36
CA ALA A 48 11.37 30.22 -3.32
C ALA A 48 10.16 29.47 -3.93
N LEU A 49 9.16 30.16 -4.50
CA LEU A 49 7.94 29.52 -5.04
C LEU A 49 7.65 29.80 -6.52
N GLN A 50 8.61 30.33 -7.28
CA GLN A 50 8.43 30.68 -8.69
C GLN A 50 9.39 29.97 -9.67
N ALA A 51 10.10 28.95 -9.20
CA ALA A 51 10.85 28.04 -10.06
C ALA A 51 10.16 26.67 -10.03
N PHE A 52 9.32 26.41 -11.03
CA PHE A 52 8.88 25.10 -11.59
C PHE A 52 7.50 25.25 -12.25
N LEU A 53 7.41 26.20 -13.19
CA LEU A 53 6.43 26.14 -14.29
C LEU A 53 7.24 25.89 -15.56
N PRO A 54 6.97 24.83 -16.35
CA PRO A 54 7.65 24.63 -17.61
C PRO A 54 7.11 25.65 -18.62
N THR A 55 7.91 26.67 -18.90
CA THR A 55 7.65 27.59 -20.02
C THR A 55 7.92 26.86 -21.33
N CYS A 56 6.87 26.66 -22.13
CA CYS A 56 7.00 26.30 -23.53
C CYS A 56 7.73 27.42 -24.29
N GLY A 57 8.94 27.15 -24.74
CA GLY A 57 9.67 27.92 -25.75
C GLY A 57 10.48 26.93 -26.58
N CYS A 58 10.69 27.07 -27.88
CA CYS A 58 10.41 28.13 -28.83
C CYS A 58 10.40 27.48 -30.23
N CYS A 59 9.56 27.98 -31.11
CA CYS A 59 9.65 27.77 -32.55
C CYS A 59 10.25 29.07 -33.15
N PRO A 60 11.19 29.00 -34.12
CA PRO A 60 11.44 30.12 -35.02
C PRO A 60 10.98 29.83 -36.47
N PRO A 61 10.81 30.89 -37.29
CA PRO A 61 9.87 30.92 -38.40
C PRO A 61 10.46 30.48 -39.75
N ALA A 62 9.54 30.02 -40.62
CA ALA A 62 9.51 30.09 -42.07
C ALA A 62 10.83 30.17 -42.87
N SER A 63 11.09 29.13 -43.66
CA SER A 63 11.65 29.27 -45.01
C SER A 63 10.92 28.37 -45.98
N CYS A 64 10.19 29.01 -46.90
CA CYS A 64 9.53 28.40 -48.04
C CYS A 64 10.58 27.99 -49.08
N SER A 65 10.49 26.76 -49.60
CA SER A 65 11.05 26.44 -50.93
C SER A 65 10.24 25.30 -51.55
N THR A 66 9.41 25.68 -52.52
CA THR A 66 8.84 24.80 -53.54
C THR A 66 9.94 24.19 -54.40
N THR A 67 10.03 22.87 -54.47
CA THR A 67 10.60 22.21 -55.65
C THR A 67 9.89 20.88 -55.88
N SER A 68 9.12 20.86 -56.96
CA SER A 68 8.64 19.67 -57.64
C SER A 68 9.83 18.87 -58.17
N THR A 69 9.88 17.55 -57.91
CA THR A 69 10.08 16.54 -58.97
C THR A 69 10.07 15.11 -58.40
N SER A 70 9.43 14.25 -59.20
CA SER A 70 9.72 12.83 -59.45
C SER A 70 9.55 11.79 -58.35
N ASN A 71 8.54 10.94 -58.59
CA ASN A 71 8.52 9.50 -58.38
C ASN A 71 9.89 8.86 -58.10
N ALA A 72 10.02 8.28 -56.91
CA ALA A 72 10.89 7.13 -56.68
C ALA A 72 10.12 6.13 -55.82
N ILE A 73 9.83 4.98 -56.43
CA ILE A 73 9.35 3.78 -55.73
C ILE A 73 10.50 3.31 -54.85
N ALA A 74 10.48 3.71 -53.58
CA ALA A 74 11.34 3.14 -52.56
C ALA A 74 10.56 2.02 -51.84
N LYS A 75 10.82 0.78 -52.26
CA LYS A 75 10.63 -0.39 -51.41
C LYS A 75 11.61 -0.26 -50.24
N THR A 76 11.13 0.04 -49.04
CA THR A 76 11.92 -0.20 -47.82
C THR A 76 11.03 -0.36 -46.59
N SER A 77 11.45 -1.34 -45.80
CA SER A 77 11.04 -1.72 -44.44
C SER A 77 9.56 -2.08 -44.23
N ASN A 78 9.32 -3.38 -44.17
CA ASN A 78 8.49 -3.92 -43.08
C ASN A 78 9.00 -3.29 -41.78
N SER A 79 8.31 -2.28 -41.26
CA SER A 79 8.39 -1.97 -39.85
C SER A 79 7.79 -3.18 -39.13
N ALA A 80 8.65 -4.10 -38.70
CA ALA A 80 8.28 -5.00 -37.62
C ALA A 80 7.76 -4.09 -36.51
N SER A 81 6.45 -4.14 -36.25
CA SER A 81 5.87 -3.45 -35.11
C SER A 81 6.63 -3.98 -33.90
N GLU A 82 7.42 -3.10 -33.27
CA GLU A 82 7.97 -3.33 -31.93
C GLU A 82 6.89 -4.01 -31.09
N PRO A 83 7.18 -5.11 -30.36
CA PRO A 83 6.19 -5.75 -29.52
C PRO A 83 5.66 -4.67 -28.59
N SER A 84 4.40 -4.27 -28.76
CA SER A 84 3.81 -3.28 -27.88
C SER A 84 3.81 -3.92 -26.50
N ASN A 85 4.56 -3.33 -25.57
CA ASN A 85 4.47 -3.60 -24.14
C ASN A 85 3.04 -3.33 -23.71
N THR A 86 2.19 -4.35 -23.88
CA THR A 86 0.75 -4.17 -23.78
C THR A 86 0.41 -4.37 -22.33
N MET A 87 0.08 -3.28 -21.65
CA MET A 87 -0.51 -3.33 -20.33
C MET A 87 -1.70 -4.28 -20.34
N SER A 88 -1.67 -5.28 -19.46
CA SER A 88 -2.68 -6.32 -19.40
C SER A 88 -3.24 -6.49 -18.00
N TRP A 89 -4.48 -6.95 -17.94
CA TRP A 89 -5.19 -7.30 -16.72
C TRP A 89 -5.51 -8.79 -16.75
N PHE A 90 -5.31 -9.44 -15.62
CA PHE A 90 -5.70 -10.83 -15.40
C PHE A 90 -6.35 -10.94 -14.02
N GLN A 91 -7.45 -11.68 -13.92
CA GLN A 91 -8.10 -11.94 -12.65
C GLN A 91 -8.49 -13.41 -12.54
N LYS A 92 -8.26 -13.99 -11.37
CA LYS A 92 -8.57 -15.38 -11.07
C LYS A 92 -8.99 -15.50 -9.61
N GLN A 93 -9.99 -16.35 -9.36
CA GLN A 93 -10.36 -16.73 -8.01
C GLN A 93 -9.82 -18.13 -7.72
N PHE A 94 -9.31 -18.34 -6.51
CA PHE A 94 -8.94 -19.66 -6.02
C PHE A 94 -9.31 -19.81 -4.55
N ALA A 95 -9.34 -21.06 -4.06
CA ALA A 95 -9.63 -21.36 -2.66
C ALA A 95 -8.33 -21.75 -1.94
N LEU A 96 -8.17 -21.25 -0.72
CA LEU A 96 -7.12 -21.71 0.18
C LEU A 96 -7.53 -23.03 0.85
N PRO A 97 -6.56 -23.90 1.19
CA PRO A 97 -6.82 -25.11 1.95
C PRO A 97 -7.58 -24.80 3.25
N PRO A 98 -8.51 -25.67 3.69
CA PRO A 98 -9.23 -25.44 4.93
C PRO A 98 -8.28 -25.44 6.14
N LYS A 99 -8.25 -24.32 6.88
CA LYS A 99 -7.47 -24.16 8.11
C LYS A 99 -8.38 -23.79 9.27
N SER A 100 -7.95 -24.18 10.47
CA SER A 100 -8.48 -23.67 11.74
C SER A 100 -7.67 -22.43 12.15
N ARG A 101 -7.95 -21.90 13.35
CA ARG A 101 -7.22 -20.76 13.92
C ARG A 101 -5.70 -20.92 13.81
N GLY A 102 -5.02 -19.88 13.33
CA GLY A 102 -3.57 -19.82 13.24
C GLY A 102 -3.06 -18.90 12.12
N SER A 103 -1.73 -18.74 12.09
CA SER A 103 -1.00 -17.96 11.08
C SER A 103 -0.24 -18.91 10.14
N TYR A 104 -0.50 -18.82 8.83
CA TYR A 104 0.03 -19.76 7.84
C TYR A 104 0.81 -19.05 6.75
N LEU A 105 2.02 -19.51 6.45
CA LEU A 105 2.74 -19.09 5.25
C LEU A 105 2.12 -19.77 4.02
N ILE A 106 1.61 -18.97 3.08
CA ILE A 106 0.89 -19.44 1.88
C ILE A 106 1.51 -18.96 0.56
N THR A 107 2.75 -18.43 0.58
CA THR A 107 3.42 -17.95 -0.64
C THR A 107 3.41 -19.01 -1.75
N SER A 108 3.78 -20.25 -1.42
CA SER A 108 3.80 -21.35 -2.41
C SER A 108 2.40 -21.74 -2.90
N ASP A 109 1.37 -21.66 -2.05
CA ASP A 109 -0.02 -21.91 -2.47
C ASP A 109 -0.46 -20.87 -3.49
N VAL A 110 -0.11 -19.60 -3.29
CA VAL A 110 -0.38 -18.50 -4.21
C VAL A 110 0.35 -18.70 -5.54
N GLU A 111 1.64 -19.02 -5.51
CA GLU A 111 2.44 -19.25 -6.72
C GLU A 111 1.91 -20.45 -7.54
N ASN A 112 1.51 -21.52 -6.86
CA ASN A 112 0.92 -22.70 -7.49
C ASN A 112 -0.46 -22.39 -8.08
N ALA A 113 -1.26 -21.55 -7.42
CA ALA A 113 -2.56 -21.13 -7.91
C ALA A 113 -2.47 -20.15 -9.09
N LEU A 114 -1.36 -19.43 -9.23
CA LEU A 114 -1.16 -18.36 -10.20
C LEU A 114 0.08 -18.58 -11.10
N PRO A 115 0.15 -19.69 -11.88
CA PRO A 115 1.23 -19.89 -12.84
C PRO A 115 1.33 -18.77 -13.89
N GLU A 116 0.25 -18.02 -14.11
CA GLU A 116 0.16 -16.91 -15.04
C GLU A 116 1.09 -15.74 -14.69
N ILE A 117 1.57 -15.63 -13.44
CA ILE A 117 2.59 -14.65 -13.00
C ILE A 117 3.83 -14.73 -13.91
N LYS A 118 4.19 -15.93 -14.37
CA LYS A 118 5.36 -16.17 -15.24
C LYS A 118 5.30 -15.43 -16.58
N ASN A 119 4.11 -15.02 -17.01
CA ASN A 119 3.89 -14.29 -18.26
C ASN A 119 4.10 -12.78 -18.11
N TYR A 120 4.43 -12.27 -16.91
CA TYR A 120 4.60 -10.85 -16.64
C TYR A 120 6.05 -10.48 -16.40
N LYS A 121 6.53 -9.49 -17.15
CA LYS A 121 7.87 -8.91 -16.97
C LYS A 121 7.91 -7.95 -15.79
N VAL A 122 6.92 -7.07 -15.69
CA VAL A 122 6.73 -6.14 -14.56
C VAL A 122 5.25 -6.03 -14.29
N GLY A 123 4.85 -6.08 -13.02
CA GLY A 123 3.46 -5.91 -12.66
C GLY A 123 3.23 -5.82 -11.16
N ILE A 124 1.96 -5.86 -10.79
CA ILE A 124 1.49 -5.88 -9.41
C ILE A 124 0.45 -7.00 -9.30
N LEU A 125 0.62 -7.86 -8.30
CA LEU A 125 -0.37 -8.81 -7.84
C LEU A 125 -1.13 -8.22 -6.65
N HIS A 126 -2.44 -8.06 -6.79
CA HIS A 126 -3.34 -7.76 -5.67
C HIS A 126 -4.11 -9.03 -5.28
N LEU A 127 -4.03 -9.41 -4.01
CA LEU A 127 -4.77 -10.53 -3.43
C LEU A 127 -5.83 -9.98 -2.49
N PHE A 128 -7.10 -10.31 -2.75
CA PHE A 128 -8.23 -9.92 -1.91
C PHE A 128 -8.92 -11.16 -1.36
N LEU A 129 -8.89 -11.31 -0.03
CA LEU A 129 -9.60 -12.36 0.69
C LEU A 129 -11.08 -11.98 0.83
N GLN A 130 -11.97 -12.84 0.34
CA GLN A 130 -13.41 -12.61 0.43
C GLN A 130 -13.97 -13.15 1.75
N HIS A 131 -13.53 -12.57 2.86
CA HIS A 131 -14.03 -12.87 4.20
C HIS A 131 -13.82 -11.71 5.18
N THR A 132 -14.60 -11.69 6.25
CA THR A 132 -14.56 -10.64 7.30
C THR A 132 -14.02 -11.13 8.64
N SER A 133 -13.66 -12.41 8.73
CA SER A 133 -13.20 -13.08 9.97
C SER A 133 -11.83 -13.76 9.79
N ALA A 134 -11.10 -13.37 8.75
CA ALA A 134 -9.77 -13.87 8.39
C ALA A 134 -9.02 -12.72 7.68
N ALA A 135 -7.71 -12.84 7.53
CA ALA A 135 -6.89 -11.77 6.94
C ALA A 135 -5.74 -12.29 6.09
N LEU A 136 -5.17 -11.38 5.30
CA LEU A 136 -3.90 -11.57 4.60
C LEU A 136 -2.88 -10.57 5.12
N SER A 137 -1.63 -10.99 5.24
CA SER A 137 -0.52 -10.11 5.66
C SER A 137 0.77 -10.46 4.93
N LEU A 138 1.75 -9.56 4.99
CA LEU A 138 3.13 -9.81 4.58
C LEU A 138 4.02 -9.78 5.82
N ASN A 139 4.69 -10.89 6.11
CA ASN A 139 5.55 -10.99 7.29
C ASN A 139 6.62 -12.07 7.09
N GLU A 140 7.34 -12.44 8.14
CA GLU A 140 8.49 -13.35 8.08
C GLU A 140 8.18 -14.70 7.43
N ASN A 141 9.02 -15.19 6.52
CA ASN A 141 8.80 -16.47 5.82
C ASN A 141 9.68 -17.63 6.31
N TRP A 142 10.41 -17.44 7.41
CA TRP A 142 11.44 -18.39 7.86
C TRP A 142 11.09 -19.02 9.21
N ASP A 143 11.04 -18.22 10.28
CA ASP A 143 10.81 -18.74 11.62
C ASP A 143 9.32 -19.02 11.88
N GLU A 144 9.02 -20.20 12.43
CA GLU A 144 7.66 -20.56 12.82
C GLU A 144 7.23 -19.92 14.14
N ASP A 145 8.17 -19.60 15.03
CA ASP A 145 7.87 -18.95 16.31
C ASP A 145 7.24 -17.56 16.06
N VAL A 146 7.66 -16.85 15.02
CA VAL A 146 7.07 -15.55 14.64
C VAL A 146 5.58 -15.70 14.28
N ARG A 147 5.16 -16.84 13.71
CA ARG A 147 3.75 -17.11 13.38
C ARG A 147 2.93 -17.42 14.62
N GLU A 148 3.50 -18.16 15.57
CA GLU A 148 2.84 -18.46 16.86
C GLU A 148 2.75 -17.20 17.73
N ASP A 149 3.83 -16.43 17.88
CA ASP A 149 3.87 -15.19 18.64
C ASP A 149 2.88 -14.14 18.11
N MET A 150 2.75 -14.03 16.78
CA MET A 150 1.76 -13.16 16.16
C MET A 150 0.32 -13.63 16.44
N SER A 151 0.08 -14.94 16.43
CA SER A 151 -1.24 -15.50 16.77
C SER A 151 -1.59 -15.19 18.22
N ASP A 152 -0.65 -15.39 19.15
CA ASP A 152 -0.81 -15.07 20.56
C ASP A 152 -1.00 -13.57 20.81
N ALA A 153 -0.28 -12.72 20.08
CA ALA A 153 -0.42 -11.27 20.18
C ALA A 153 -1.82 -10.81 19.74
N LEU A 154 -2.33 -11.35 18.64
CA LEU A 154 -3.68 -11.06 18.16
C LEU A 154 -4.75 -11.56 19.14
N ASP A 155 -4.56 -12.74 19.73
CA ASP A 155 -5.45 -13.27 20.77
C ASP A 155 -5.46 -12.41 22.04
N ARG A 156 -4.35 -11.74 22.37
CA ARG A 156 -4.30 -10.74 23.46
C ARG A 156 -5.00 -9.43 23.09
N ILE A 157 -4.89 -8.98 21.84
CA ILE A 157 -5.51 -7.73 21.35
C ILE A 157 -7.03 -7.85 21.27
N ALA A 158 -7.52 -8.97 20.74
CA ALA A 158 -8.94 -9.28 20.59
C ALA A 158 -9.21 -10.68 21.16
N PRO A 159 -9.40 -10.78 22.49
CA PRO A 159 -9.56 -12.06 23.16
C PRO A 159 -10.94 -12.68 22.89
N GLU A 160 -10.99 -14.00 22.94
CA GLU A 160 -12.22 -14.79 22.82
C GLU A 160 -13.16 -14.56 24.00
N ASP A 161 -14.46 -14.43 23.74
CA ASP A 161 -15.48 -14.17 24.78
C ASP A 161 -15.99 -15.45 25.44
N ARG A 162 -15.09 -16.15 26.13
CA ARG A 162 -15.41 -17.45 26.76
C ARG A 162 -16.45 -17.38 27.88
N LYS A 163 -16.59 -16.22 28.53
CA LYS A 163 -17.50 -16.02 29.67
C LYS A 163 -18.81 -15.33 29.27
N GLY A 164 -18.88 -14.81 28.04
CA GLY A 164 -19.97 -13.99 27.56
C GLY A 164 -19.89 -12.55 28.10
N GLY A 165 -20.42 -11.61 27.30
CA GLY A 165 -20.61 -10.21 27.69
C GLY A 165 -19.43 -9.29 27.39
N LEU A 166 -18.33 -9.80 26.83
CA LEU A 166 -17.25 -8.95 26.31
C LEU A 166 -17.67 -8.28 25.00
N TYR A 167 -18.36 -9.02 24.13
CA TYR A 167 -18.88 -8.50 22.87
C TYR A 167 -20.38 -8.68 22.74
N ARG A 168 -21.00 -7.82 21.93
CA ARG A 168 -22.43 -7.93 21.59
C ARG A 168 -22.71 -8.88 20.43
N HIS A 169 -21.69 -9.23 19.66
CA HIS A 169 -21.80 -10.06 18.47
C HIS A 169 -21.12 -11.40 18.75
N ASP A 170 -21.91 -12.44 18.87
CA ASP A 170 -21.48 -13.80 19.23
C ASP A 170 -22.34 -14.86 18.50
N ALA A 171 -22.99 -14.45 17.40
CA ALA A 171 -23.98 -15.26 16.69
C ALA A 171 -23.38 -16.58 16.18
N GLU A 172 -22.09 -16.59 15.86
CA GLU A 172 -21.36 -17.77 15.44
C GLU A 172 -20.37 -18.32 16.49
N GLY A 173 -20.54 -17.93 17.76
CA GLY A 173 -19.77 -18.44 18.90
C GLY A 173 -18.81 -17.41 19.52
N PRO A 174 -18.05 -17.83 20.54
CA PRO A 174 -17.25 -16.92 21.37
C PRO A 174 -16.05 -16.30 20.63
N ASP A 175 -15.69 -16.83 19.47
CA ASP A 175 -14.60 -16.33 18.63
C ASP A 175 -15.04 -15.51 17.41
N ASP A 176 -16.34 -15.25 17.30
CA ASP A 176 -16.95 -14.55 16.16
C ASP A 176 -16.50 -13.07 16.09
N MET A 177 -16.94 -12.23 17.02
CA MET A 177 -16.50 -10.82 17.06
C MET A 177 -14.98 -10.64 17.15
N PRO A 178 -14.22 -11.41 17.95
CA PRO A 178 -12.76 -11.34 17.94
C PRO A 178 -12.15 -11.51 16.55
N ALA A 179 -12.66 -12.45 15.75
CA ALA A 179 -12.18 -12.68 14.40
C ALA A 179 -12.47 -11.50 13.47
N HIS A 180 -13.63 -10.85 13.63
CA HIS A 180 -13.95 -9.61 12.92
C HIS A 180 -13.00 -8.45 13.30
N ILE A 181 -12.70 -8.28 14.59
CA ILE A 181 -11.75 -7.25 15.06
C ILE A 181 -10.36 -7.48 14.45
N LYS A 182 -9.84 -8.72 14.56
CA LYS A 182 -8.51 -9.07 14.01
C LYS A 182 -8.46 -8.87 12.50
N SER A 183 -9.50 -9.27 11.78
CA SER A 183 -9.61 -9.07 10.32
C SER A 183 -9.60 -7.58 9.95
N ALA A 184 -10.33 -6.75 10.68
CA ALA A 184 -10.35 -5.31 10.45
C ALA A 184 -9.01 -4.62 10.76
N LEU A 185 -8.27 -5.11 11.77
CA LEU A 185 -6.96 -4.57 12.15
C LEU A 185 -5.85 -4.95 11.16
N VAL A 186 -5.84 -6.19 10.68
CA VAL A 186 -4.79 -6.66 9.75
C VAL A 186 -5.11 -6.29 8.30
N GLY A 187 -6.37 -6.44 7.89
CA GLY A 187 -6.83 -6.20 6.54
C GLY A 187 -7.07 -7.47 5.72
N ALA A 188 -7.97 -7.36 4.74
CA ALA A 188 -8.38 -8.47 3.88
C ALA A 188 -7.51 -8.63 2.62
N SER A 189 -6.49 -7.80 2.42
CA SER A 189 -5.72 -7.80 1.17
C SER A 189 -4.24 -7.50 1.34
N VAL A 190 -3.46 -8.01 0.39
CA VAL A 190 -2.05 -7.67 0.21
C VAL A 190 -1.78 -7.38 -1.25
N THR A 191 -0.78 -6.54 -1.50
CA THR A 191 -0.34 -6.17 -2.84
C THR A 191 1.15 -6.43 -2.96
N VAL A 192 1.57 -7.23 -3.93
CA VAL A 192 2.95 -7.71 -4.09
C VAL A 192 3.44 -7.36 -5.51
N PRO A 193 4.61 -6.71 -5.66
CA PRO A 193 5.17 -6.46 -6.98
C PRO A 193 5.56 -7.76 -7.69
N ILE A 194 5.49 -7.76 -9.03
CA ILE A 194 5.95 -8.84 -9.89
C ILE A 194 7.14 -8.34 -10.69
N THR A 195 8.19 -9.16 -10.78
CA THR A 195 9.36 -8.88 -11.62
C THR A 195 9.86 -10.17 -12.26
N ASN A 196 10.00 -10.16 -13.59
CA ASN A 196 10.50 -11.27 -14.40
C ASN A 196 9.83 -12.61 -14.06
N GLY A 197 8.50 -12.60 -13.99
CA GLY A 197 7.71 -13.80 -13.76
C GLY A 197 7.71 -14.32 -12.32
N ARG A 198 8.14 -13.51 -11.35
CA ARG A 198 8.23 -13.89 -9.92
C ARG A 198 7.63 -12.82 -9.03
N LEU A 199 7.14 -13.24 -7.86
CA LEU A 199 6.83 -12.32 -6.77
C LEU A 199 8.12 -11.65 -6.30
N ASN A 200 8.12 -10.33 -6.23
CA ASN A 200 9.27 -9.53 -5.83
C ASN A 200 9.07 -9.09 -4.36
N THR A 201 9.22 -10.05 -3.46
CA THR A 201 9.19 -9.86 -2.01
C THR A 201 10.60 -9.68 -1.46
N GLY A 202 10.73 -9.09 -0.26
CA GLY A 202 11.99 -9.11 0.47
C GLY A 202 12.43 -10.54 0.84
N THR A 203 13.72 -10.74 1.13
CA THR A 203 14.31 -12.06 1.47
C THR A 203 13.50 -12.80 2.54
N TRP A 204 13.12 -12.09 3.59
CA TRP A 204 12.38 -12.64 4.72
C TRP A 204 10.87 -12.44 4.59
N GLN A 205 10.36 -11.96 3.47
CA GLN A 205 8.95 -11.59 3.34
C GLN A 205 8.16 -12.67 2.59
N GLY A 206 7.05 -13.10 3.19
CA GLY A 206 6.12 -14.05 2.62
C GLY A 206 4.67 -13.64 2.83
N ILE A 207 3.78 -14.25 2.04
CA ILE A 207 2.34 -14.01 2.12
C ILE A 207 1.76 -14.92 3.20
N TRP A 208 1.13 -14.32 4.19
CA TRP A 208 0.49 -15.00 5.30
C TRP A 208 -1.02 -15.03 5.12
N TYR A 209 -1.62 -16.16 5.50
CA TYR A 209 -3.05 -16.35 5.70
C TYR A 209 -3.31 -16.50 7.20
N LEU A 210 -4.11 -15.58 7.74
CA LEU A 210 -4.50 -15.58 9.14
C LEU A 210 -5.94 -16.05 9.26
N GLU A 211 -6.13 -17.24 9.82
CA GLU A 211 -7.45 -17.73 10.18
C GLU A 211 -7.68 -17.46 11.67
N PHE A 212 -8.81 -16.82 11.99
CA PHE A 212 -9.12 -16.44 13.38
C PHE A 212 -10.17 -17.34 14.01
N ARG A 213 -10.94 -18.07 13.20
CA ARG A 213 -11.99 -18.97 13.67
C ARG A 213 -11.42 -20.33 14.04
N ALA A 214 -11.87 -20.90 15.14
CA ALA A 214 -11.45 -22.23 15.60
C ALA A 214 -11.92 -23.34 14.65
N SER A 215 -13.13 -23.20 14.11
CA SER A 215 -13.66 -24.10 13.08
C SER A 215 -12.85 -24.00 11.79
N ARG A 216 -12.73 -25.13 11.07
CA ARG A 216 -12.02 -25.14 9.80
C ARG A 216 -12.86 -24.52 8.70
N HIS A 217 -12.32 -23.51 8.02
CA HIS A 217 -12.96 -22.86 6.88
C HIS A 217 -12.07 -22.90 5.64
N SER A 218 -12.69 -23.09 4.47
CA SER A 218 -12.05 -22.76 3.20
C SER A 218 -12.37 -21.32 2.85
N ARG A 219 -11.34 -20.54 2.50
CA ARG A 219 -11.48 -19.11 2.15
C ARG A 219 -11.19 -18.91 0.67
N LYS A 220 -11.94 -18.00 0.05
CA LYS A 220 -11.76 -17.64 -1.35
C LYS A 220 -10.91 -16.38 -1.45
N VAL A 221 -9.96 -16.40 -2.38
CA VAL A 221 -9.08 -15.27 -2.70
C VAL A 221 -9.29 -14.89 -4.15
N VAL A 222 -9.47 -13.60 -4.41
CA VAL A 222 -9.43 -13.01 -5.74
C VAL A 222 -8.04 -12.45 -5.97
N ALA A 223 -7.33 -13.00 -6.95
CA ALA A 223 -6.06 -12.49 -7.43
C ALA A 223 -6.30 -11.64 -8.67
N THR A 224 -5.79 -10.42 -8.65
CA THR A 224 -5.76 -9.52 -9.80
C THR A 224 -4.32 -9.17 -10.12
N ILE A 225 -3.88 -9.43 -11.35
CA ILE A 225 -2.56 -9.04 -11.85
C ILE A 225 -2.75 -7.93 -12.87
N GLN A 226 -1.99 -6.86 -12.71
CA GLN A 226 -1.88 -5.77 -13.67
C GLN A 226 -0.41 -5.58 -14.04
N GLY A 227 -0.07 -5.57 -15.32
CA GLY A 227 1.32 -5.37 -15.73
C GLY A 227 1.61 -5.54 -17.22
N GLU A 228 2.89 -5.37 -17.54
CA GLU A 228 3.50 -5.63 -18.84
C GLU A 228 3.80 -7.13 -18.97
N LYS A 229 3.26 -7.77 -20.01
CA LYS A 229 3.57 -9.17 -20.34
C LYS A 229 4.94 -9.29 -21.01
N VAL A 230 5.54 -10.48 -20.88
CA VAL A 230 6.75 -10.91 -21.61
C VAL A 230 6.40 -11.16 -23.07
#